data_AF-A0A924B5G0-F1
#
_entry.id   AF-A0A924B5G0-F1
#
_cell.length_a   1.000
_cell.length_b   1.000
_cell.length_c   1.000
_cell.angle_alpha   90.00
_cell.angle_beta   90.00
_cell.angle_gamma   90.00
#
_symmetry.space_group_name_H-M   'P 1'
#
loop_
_entity.id
_entity.type
_entity.pdbx_description
1 polymer ?
#
loop_
_entity_poly.entity_id
_entity_poly.type
_entity_poly.pdbx_seq_one_letter_code
_entity_poly.pdbx_strand_id
1 'polypeptide(L)'
;MSLKDYFTGLISKVENSETISNGGKDDNGFYKPTKNVLIQNLNLLKDLHNKPGAKAMVQASWKAVVKDLPPEWLILDDQQKSELKKILT
;
A
#
# COMPACT_ATOMS: atom_id res chain seq x y z
N MET A 1 -16.65 0.96 -4.03
CA MET A 1 -16.24 1.07 -2.61
C MET A 1 -15.14 2.14 -2.52
N SER A 2 -14.97 2.90 -1.43
CA SER A 2 -14.00 4.02 -1.45
C SER A 2 -12.55 3.54 -1.43
N LEU A 3 -11.59 4.37 -1.89
CA LEU A 3 -10.15 4.08 -1.73
C LEU A 3 -9.75 3.94 -0.26
N LYS A 4 -10.38 4.70 0.64
CA LYS A 4 -10.14 4.59 2.09
C LYS A 4 -10.49 3.19 2.60
N ASP A 5 -11.65 2.66 2.19
CA ASP A 5 -12.09 1.32 2.60
C ASP A 5 -11.18 0.24 2.00
N TYR A 6 -10.75 0.42 0.75
CA TYR A 6 -9.78 -0.45 0.10
C TYR A 6 -8.46 -0.54 0.87
N PHE A 7 -7.84 0.61 1.17
CA PHE A 7 -6.59 0.62 1.93
C PHE A 7 -6.77 0.08 3.34
N THR A 8 -7.91 0.34 3.98
CA THR A 8 -8.24 -0.25 5.29
C THR A 8 -8.31 -1.77 5.22
N GLY A 9 -8.98 -2.32 4.20
CA GLY A 9 -9.02 -3.76 3.96
C GLY A 9 -7.64 -4.38 3.74
N LEU A 10 -6.77 -3.70 2.98
CA LEU A 10 -5.38 -4.14 2.81
C LEU A 10 -4.59 -4.11 4.12
N ILE A 11 -4.73 -3.07 4.94
CA ILE A 11 -4.07 -2.97 6.25
C ILE A 11 -4.46 -4.18 7.10
N SER A 12 -5.77 -4.43 7.25
CA SER A 12 -6.24 -5.57 8.03
C SER A 12 -5.76 -6.91 7.46
N LYS A 13 -5.68 -7.06 6.13
CA LYS A 13 -5.16 -8.27 5.50
C LYS A 13 -3.67 -8.48 5.79
N VAL A 14 -2.86 -7.41 5.77
CA VAL A 14 -1.43 -7.46 6.11
C VAL A 14 -1.22 -7.73 7.60
N GLU A 15 -1.98 -7.07 8.48
CA GLU A 15 -1.92 -7.27 9.93
C GLU A 15 -2.20 -8.71 10.33
N ASN A 16 -3.16 -9.35 9.67
CA ASN A 16 -3.54 -10.74 9.92
C ASN A 16 -2.81 -11.75 9.00
N SER A 17 -1.85 -11.29 8.20
CA SER A 17 -1.07 -12.17 7.32
C SER A 17 -0.08 -13.01 8.12
N GLU A 18 -0.11 -14.33 7.87
CA GLU A 18 0.93 -15.28 8.30
C GLU A 18 2.12 -15.33 7.33
N THR A 19 1.92 -14.90 6.07
CA THR A 19 2.94 -14.97 5.01
C THR A 19 3.82 -13.72 4.96
N ILE A 20 3.25 -12.54 5.25
CA ILE A 20 3.99 -11.29 5.33
C ILE A 20 4.49 -11.11 6.75
N SER A 21 5.80 -11.23 6.94
CA SER A 21 6.46 -11.09 8.24
C SER A 21 7.49 -9.95 8.24
N ASN A 22 8.04 -9.64 9.41
CA ASN A 22 9.14 -8.68 9.55
C ASN A 22 10.53 -9.28 9.29
N GLY A 23 10.62 -10.58 9.00
CA GLY A 23 11.90 -11.29 8.81
C GLY A 23 12.53 -11.13 7.42
N GLY A 24 12.10 -10.14 6.64
CA GLY A 24 12.53 -9.96 5.25
C GLY A 24 13.94 -9.41 5.12
N LYS A 25 14.48 -9.48 3.90
CA LYS A 25 15.65 -8.71 3.48
C LYS A 25 15.30 -7.84 2.28
N ASP A 26 15.95 -6.69 2.15
CA ASP A 26 15.85 -5.87 0.95
C ASP A 26 16.76 -6.38 -0.17
N ASP A 27 16.74 -5.69 -1.32
CA ASP A 27 17.53 -6.06 -2.51
C ASP A 27 19.05 -6.02 -2.26
N ASN A 28 19.49 -5.34 -1.20
CA ASN A 28 20.88 -5.22 -0.79
C ASN A 28 21.26 -6.23 0.33
N GLY A 29 20.32 -7.08 0.75
CA GLY A 29 20.53 -8.10 1.77
C GLY A 29 20.41 -7.58 3.22
N PHE A 30 20.00 -6.33 3.44
CA PHE A 30 19.77 -5.78 4.77
C PHE A 30 18.42 -6.21 5.33
N TYR A 31 18.34 -6.34 6.66
CA TYR A 31 17.09 -6.63 7.36
C TYR A 31 16.02 -5.59 7.03
N LYS A 32 14.84 -6.07 6.62
CA LYS A 32 13.69 -5.24 6.28
C LYS A 32 12.47 -5.74 7.06
N PRO A 33 11.90 -4.92 7.97
CA PRO A 33 10.66 -5.26 8.66
C PRO A 33 9.45 -5.07 7.71
N THR A 34 9.33 -5.95 6.72
CA THR A 34 8.42 -5.80 5.57
C THR A 34 6.96 -5.58 5.99
N LYS A 35 6.46 -6.32 6.99
CA LYS A 35 5.09 -6.13 7.50
C LYS A 35 4.87 -4.71 8.04
N ASN A 36 5.77 -4.22 8.88
CA ASN A 36 5.65 -2.87 9.46
C ASN A 36 5.74 -1.78 8.37
N VAL A 37 6.68 -1.94 7.42
CA VAL A 37 6.86 -1.00 6.31
C VAL A 37 5.61 -0.97 5.42
N LEU A 38 5.01 -2.12 5.13
CA LEU A 38 3.76 -2.21 4.38
C LEU A 38 2.61 -1.51 5.10
N ILE A 39 2.41 -1.79 6.39
CA ILE A 39 1.36 -1.15 7.20
C ILE A 39 1.55 0.37 7.23
N GLN A 40 2.78 0.84 7.39
CA GLN A 40 3.08 2.28 7.36
C GLN A 40 2.70 2.91 6.02
N ASN A 41 3.13 2.32 4.90
CA ASN A 41 2.81 2.85 3.57
C ASN A 41 1.29 2.80 3.27
N LEU A 42 0.61 1.73 3.67
CA LEU A 42 -0.84 1.62 3.51
C LEU A 42 -1.60 2.66 4.36
N ASN A 43 -1.13 2.99 5.56
CA ASN A 43 -1.70 4.08 6.35
C ASN A 43 -1.49 5.45 5.67
N LEU A 44 -0.30 5.70 5.12
CA LEU A 44 -0.07 6.91 4.32
C LEU A 44 -1.04 7.02 3.13
N LEU A 45 -1.27 5.92 2.41
CA LEU A 45 -2.24 5.89 1.32
C LEU A 45 -3.67 6.17 1.81
N LYS A 46 -4.09 5.50 2.88
CA LYS A 46 -5.40 5.70 3.53
C LYS A 46 -5.62 7.16 3.93
N ASP A 47 -4.61 7.83 4.47
CA ASP A 47 -4.76 9.17 5.04
C ASP A 47 -4.53 10.29 4.02
N LEU A 48 -3.73 10.04 2.98
CA LEU A 48 -3.25 11.09 2.07
C LEU A 48 -3.79 11.00 0.64
N HIS A 49 -4.49 9.93 0.24
CA HIS A 49 -5.01 9.77 -1.13
C HIS A 49 -5.88 10.94 -1.61
N ASN A 50 -6.57 11.64 -0.70
CA ASN A 50 -7.43 12.77 -1.03
C ASN A 50 -6.77 14.15 -0.79
N LYS A 51 -5.46 14.19 -0.48
CA LYS A 51 -4.72 15.42 -0.18
C LYS A 51 -3.94 15.90 -1.41
N PRO A 52 -4.30 17.05 -2.02
CA PRO A 52 -3.67 17.53 -3.25
C PRO A 52 -2.15 17.72 -3.16
N GLY A 53 -1.65 18.18 -2.00
CA GLY A 53 -0.22 18.40 -1.76
C GLY A 53 0.59 17.12 -1.48
N ALA A 54 -0.06 15.97 -1.30
CA ALA A 54 0.60 14.73 -0.92
C ALA A 54 0.83 13.77 -2.10
N LYS A 55 0.62 14.22 -3.35
CA LYS A 55 0.72 13.38 -4.55
C LYS A 55 2.02 12.57 -4.61
N ALA A 56 3.17 13.22 -4.41
CA ALA A 56 4.47 12.55 -4.45
C ALA A 56 4.62 11.46 -3.37
N MET A 57 4.06 11.70 -2.18
CA MET A 57 4.07 10.73 -1.08
C MET A 57 3.14 9.56 -1.38
N VAL A 58 1.94 9.80 -1.91
CA VAL A 58 1.00 8.75 -2.32
C VAL A 58 1.62 7.88 -3.42
N GLN A 59 2.28 8.48 -4.41
CA GLN A 59 2.99 7.75 -5.46
C GLN A 59 4.12 6.86 -4.90
N ALA A 60 4.96 7.42 -4.01
CA ALA A 60 6.05 6.67 -3.38
C ALA A 60 5.52 5.51 -2.53
N SER A 61 4.51 5.76 -1.70
CA SER A 61 3.89 4.73 -0.86
C SER A 61 3.21 3.64 -1.69
N TRP A 62 2.52 4.01 -2.77
CA TRP A 62 1.90 3.03 -3.67
C TRP A 62 2.95 2.15 -4.33
N LYS A 63 4.05 2.73 -4.82
CA LYS A 63 5.16 1.99 -5.40
C LYS A 63 5.79 1.00 -4.41
N ALA A 64 5.94 1.39 -3.15
CA ALA A 64 6.45 0.50 -2.10
C ALA A 64 5.48 -0.66 -1.83
N VAL A 65 4.18 -0.37 -1.73
CA VAL A 65 3.14 -1.39 -1.49
C VAL A 65 3.09 -2.42 -2.61
N VAL A 66 3.05 -1.99 -3.88
CA VAL A 66 2.97 -2.93 -5.01
C VAL A 66 4.25 -3.75 -5.23
N LYS A 67 5.39 -3.33 -4.65
CA LYS A 67 6.64 -4.09 -4.71
C LYS A 67 6.57 -5.32 -3.80
N ASP A 68 6.02 -5.17 -2.60
CA ASP A 68 6.08 -6.20 -1.56
C ASP A 68 4.75 -6.94 -1.34
N LEU A 69 3.62 -6.40 -1.79
CA LEU A 69 2.33 -7.11 -1.72
C LEU A 69 2.17 -8.13 -2.84
N PRO A 70 1.57 -9.29 -2.55
CA PRO A 70 1.17 -10.24 -3.58
C PRO A 70 0.19 -9.59 -4.59
N PRO A 71 0.38 -9.76 -5.91
CA PRO A 71 -0.46 -9.13 -6.93
C PRO A 71 -1.95 -9.47 -6.79
N GLU A 72 -2.28 -10.67 -6.31
CA GLU A 72 -3.67 -11.11 -6.09
C GLU A 72 -4.36 -10.40 -4.92
N TRP A 73 -3.63 -9.59 -4.15
CA TRP A 73 -4.22 -8.71 -3.12
C TRP A 73 -4.54 -7.33 -3.69
N LEU A 74 -3.95 -6.96 -4.83
CA LEU A 74 -4.07 -5.64 -5.44
C LEU A 74 -5.29 -5.54 -6.38
N ILE A 75 -6.44 -6.07 -5.93
CA ILE A 75 -7.68 -6.05 -6.70
C ILE A 75 -8.44 -4.75 -6.41
N LEU A 76 -8.54 -3.88 -7.41
CA LEU A 76 -9.28 -2.62 -7.38
C LEU A 76 -10.55 -2.74 -8.22
N ASP A 77 -11.67 -2.18 -7.75
CA ASP A 77 -12.84 -1.96 -8.60
C ASP A 77 -12.61 -0.81 -9.61
N ASP A 78 -13.48 -0.67 -10.62
CA ASP A 78 -13.31 0.34 -11.68
C ASP A 78 -13.28 1.77 -11.14
N GLN A 79 -14.04 2.04 -10.08
CA GLN A 79 -14.08 3.34 -9.43
C GLN A 79 -12.75 3.64 -8.73
N GLN A 80 -12.28 2.71 -7.89
CA GLN A 80 -11.02 2.82 -7.16
C GLN A 80 -9.83 2.94 -8.12
N LYS A 81 -9.84 2.17 -9.21
CA LYS A 81 -8.81 2.24 -10.25
C LYS A 81 -8.79 3.63 -10.91
N SER A 82 -9.94 4.20 -11.21
CA SER A 82 -10.06 5.55 -11.79
C SER A 82 -9.58 6.62 -10.81
N GLU A 83 -10.00 6.55 -9.55
CA GLU A 83 -9.59 7.48 -8.49
C GLU A 83 -8.09 7.41 -8.23
N LEU A 84 -7.53 6.19 -8.09
CA LEU A 84 -6.11 5.99 -7.87
C LEU A 84 -5.29 6.49 -9.07
N LYS A 85 -5.76 6.21 -10.29
CA LYS A 85 -5.09 6.70 -11.52
C LYS A 85 -4.97 8.23 -11.50
N LYS A 86 -6.05 8.96 -11.18
CA LYS A 86 -6.03 10.44 -11.10
C LYS A 86 -5.01 10.98 -10.11
N ILE A 87 -4.73 10.24 -9.03
CA ILE A 87 -3.73 10.65 -8.04
C ILE A 87 -2.32 10.33 -8.55
N LEU A 88 -2.15 9.19 -9.22
CA LEU A 88 -0.85 8.72 -9.68
C LEU A 88 -0.37 9.36 -10.98
N THR A 89 -1.26 9.86 -11.85
CA THR A 89 -0.94 10.56 -13.11
C THR A 89 -1.06 12.06 -12.94
#